data_AF-A0A0F9ZG19-F1
#
_entry.id   AF-A0A0F9ZG19-F1
#
_cell.length_a   1.000
_cell.length_b   1.000
_cell.length_c   1.000
_cell.angle_alpha   90.00
_cell.angle_beta   90.00
_cell.angle_gamma   90.00
#
_symmetry.space_group_name_H-M   'P 1'
#
loop_
_entity.id
_entity.type
_entity.pdbx_description
1 polymer ?
#
loop_
_entity_poly.entity_id
_entity_poly.type
_entity_poly.pdbx_seq_one_letter_code
_entity_poly.pdbx_strand_id
1 'polypeptide(L)'
;MQGAPQHFASGFLYGIPDTPNQIPAHFYSEIAFNYGRAGGAQLPAKGYMDGVDQYRPRFASMLSNYNTCRQFGAEFIILLHDLWGADGSESQSDLFPGDNGDWSTWDSFLNQVVSDMRANNMTTAIKVDIWNEADGGGFWLRDRSQFMTMYARTHNTLR
;
A
#
# COMPACT_ATOMS: atom_id res chain seq x y z
N MET A 1 -33.10 -12.03 -5.22
CA MET A 1 -31.99 -12.12 -6.19
C MET A 1 -30.88 -12.94 -5.55
N GLN A 2 -30.42 -14.01 -6.21
CA GLN A 2 -29.22 -14.75 -5.80
C GLN A 2 -28.30 -14.80 -7.03
N GLY A 3 -27.09 -14.25 -6.90
CA GLY A 3 -26.04 -14.31 -7.93
C GLY A 3 -25.08 -15.46 -7.65
N ALA A 4 -24.29 -15.85 -8.66
CA ALA A 4 -23.23 -16.84 -8.47
C ALA A 4 -22.17 -16.33 -7.46
N PRO A 5 -21.64 -17.17 -6.56
CA PRO A 5 -20.57 -16.77 -5.64
C PRO A 5 -19.38 -16.15 -6.38
N GLN A 6 -18.94 -14.98 -5.94
CA GLN A 6 -17.81 -14.24 -6.55
C GLN A 6 -16.58 -14.19 -5.64
N HIS A 7 -16.63 -14.81 -4.46
CA HIS A 7 -15.52 -14.84 -3.50
C HIS A 7 -14.99 -13.45 -3.12
N PHE A 8 -15.88 -12.45 -2.98
CA PHE A 8 -15.48 -11.06 -2.71
C PHE A 8 -14.75 -10.84 -1.39
N ALA A 9 -14.86 -11.78 -0.45
CA ALA A 9 -14.17 -11.74 0.84
C ALA A 9 -12.95 -12.68 0.92
N SER A 10 -12.56 -13.34 -0.18
CA SER A 10 -11.41 -14.24 -0.20
C SER A 10 -10.13 -13.43 -0.40
N GLY A 11 -9.49 -13.04 0.69
CA GLY A 11 -8.30 -12.22 0.62
C GLY A 11 -7.58 -12.08 1.94
N PHE A 12 -6.39 -11.48 1.87
CA PHE A 12 -5.52 -11.27 3.02
C PHE A 12 -5.08 -9.80 3.08
N LEU A 13 -5.12 -9.25 4.29
CA LEU A 13 -4.43 -8.00 4.64
C LEU A 13 -3.14 -8.39 5.35
N TYR A 14 -2.01 -8.14 4.69
CA TYR A 14 -0.73 -8.78 5.03
C TYR A 14 -0.84 -10.31 5.01
N GLY A 15 0.22 -11.03 5.38
CA GLY A 15 0.17 -12.50 5.52
C GLY A 15 0.55 -13.30 4.27
N ILE A 16 0.94 -12.64 3.18
CA ILE A 16 1.69 -13.27 2.09
C ILE A 16 3.17 -13.13 2.41
N PRO A 17 3.93 -14.23 2.58
CA PRO A 17 5.35 -14.14 2.86
C PRO A 17 6.14 -13.60 1.67
N ASP A 18 7.19 -12.82 1.95
CA ASP A 18 8.06 -12.28 0.89
C ASP A 18 8.89 -13.35 0.20
N THR A 19 9.07 -14.52 0.83
CA THR A 19 9.76 -15.67 0.24
C THR A 19 8.81 -16.40 -0.73
N PRO A 20 9.09 -16.39 -2.05
CA PRO A 20 8.19 -17.01 -3.02
C PRO A 20 8.00 -18.49 -2.77
N ASN A 21 6.78 -18.99 -3.00
CA ASN A 21 6.41 -20.40 -2.89
C ASN A 21 6.62 -21.04 -1.49
N GLN A 22 6.77 -20.23 -0.43
CA GLN A 22 6.82 -20.75 0.94
C GLN A 22 5.51 -21.43 1.36
N ILE A 23 4.38 -20.88 0.91
CA ILE A 23 3.05 -21.47 1.14
C ILE A 23 2.71 -22.36 -0.06
N PRO A 24 2.37 -23.64 0.16
CA PRO A 24 1.91 -24.54 -0.91
C PRO A 24 0.75 -23.94 -1.71
N ALA A 25 0.84 -24.02 -3.04
CA ALA A 25 -0.07 -23.36 -3.98
C ALA A 25 -1.56 -23.67 -3.74
N HIS A 26 -1.90 -24.88 -3.27
CA HIS A 26 -3.28 -25.29 -3.02
C HIS A 26 -3.97 -24.44 -1.94
N PHE A 27 -3.23 -23.92 -0.96
CA PHE A 27 -3.80 -23.03 0.06
C PHE A 27 -4.26 -21.67 -0.51
N TYR A 28 -3.77 -21.26 -1.68
CA TYR A 28 -4.30 -20.10 -2.40
C TYR A 28 -5.42 -20.50 -3.37
N SER A 29 -5.24 -21.57 -4.15
CA SER A 29 -6.20 -21.92 -5.20
C SER A 29 -7.52 -22.48 -4.66
N GLU A 30 -7.51 -23.24 -3.57
CA GLU A 30 -8.71 -23.90 -3.04
C GLU A 30 -9.66 -22.95 -2.30
N ILE A 31 -9.16 -21.80 -1.86
CA ILE A 31 -9.99 -20.74 -1.26
C ILE A 31 -10.51 -19.74 -2.29
N ALA A 32 -10.21 -19.95 -3.58
CA ALA A 32 -10.44 -18.97 -4.65
C ALA A 32 -9.90 -17.59 -4.27
N PHE A 33 -8.60 -17.53 -3.94
CA PHE A 33 -7.92 -16.31 -3.51
C PHE A 33 -8.14 -15.17 -4.51
N ASN A 34 -8.65 -14.03 -4.02
CA ASN A 34 -9.18 -12.96 -4.87
C ASN A 34 -8.50 -11.60 -4.62
N TYR A 35 -8.06 -11.32 -3.38
CA TYR A 35 -7.44 -10.04 -3.03
C TYR A 35 -6.26 -10.14 -2.06
N GLY A 36 -5.13 -9.53 -2.40
CA GLY A 36 -4.09 -9.18 -1.42
C GLY A 36 -4.11 -7.68 -1.12
N ARG A 37 -3.86 -7.28 0.13
CA ARG A 37 -3.69 -5.87 0.53
C ARG A 37 -2.44 -5.74 1.40
N ALA A 38 -1.47 -4.91 0.97
CA ALA A 38 -0.23 -4.67 1.71
C ALA A 38 0.54 -3.44 1.18
N GLY A 39 1.44 -2.90 1.99
CA GLY A 39 2.45 -1.92 1.55
C GLY A 39 3.75 -1.94 2.38
N GLY A 40 4.00 -3.03 3.14
CA GLY A 40 5.29 -3.28 3.81
C GLY A 40 5.42 -2.76 5.24
N ALA A 41 4.34 -2.28 5.88
CA ALA A 41 4.39 -1.78 7.26
C ALA A 41 4.83 -2.80 8.31
N GLN A 42 4.71 -4.11 8.03
CA GLN A 42 5.11 -5.18 8.96
C GLN A 42 6.63 -5.47 8.97
N LEU A 43 7.42 -4.66 8.25
CA LEU A 43 8.88 -4.75 8.23
C LEU A 43 9.50 -3.77 9.24
N PRO A 44 10.75 -4.03 9.71
CA PRO A 44 11.48 -3.08 10.54
C PRO A 44 11.76 -1.72 9.85
N ALA A 45 11.78 -1.71 8.52
CA ALA A 45 12.02 -0.51 7.73
C ALA A 45 10.90 0.51 7.92
N LYS A 46 11.22 1.80 7.98
CA LYS A 46 10.28 2.87 8.41
C LYS A 46 9.53 3.60 7.28
N GLY A 47 9.74 3.21 6.02
CA GLY A 47 9.08 3.86 4.88
C GLY A 47 9.72 5.19 4.45
N TYR A 48 9.15 5.80 3.43
CA TYR A 48 9.75 6.93 2.71
C TYR A 48 9.99 8.18 3.56
N MET A 49 9.15 8.46 4.55
CA MET A 49 9.29 9.60 5.45
C MET A 49 10.62 9.57 6.22
N ASP A 50 11.17 8.37 6.45
CA ASP A 50 12.46 8.13 7.12
C ASP A 50 13.62 7.94 6.12
N GLY A 51 13.33 8.05 4.81
CA GLY A 51 14.29 8.04 3.71
C GLY A 51 14.09 6.92 2.70
N VAL A 52 14.72 7.08 1.52
CA VAL A 52 14.59 6.13 0.40
C VAL A 52 15.08 4.72 0.78
N ASP A 53 16.11 4.61 1.64
CA ASP A 53 16.61 3.33 2.12
C ASP A 53 15.64 2.60 3.06
N GLN A 54 14.72 3.34 3.69
CA GLN A 54 13.64 2.79 4.52
C GLN A 54 12.39 2.45 3.67
N TYR A 55 12.20 3.15 2.56
CA TYR A 55 11.17 2.83 1.56
C TYR A 55 11.46 1.57 0.76
N ARG A 56 12.71 1.39 0.29
CA ARG A 56 13.09 0.29 -0.63
C ARG A 56 12.68 -1.11 -0.11
N PRO A 57 12.89 -1.48 1.17
CA PRO A 57 12.45 -2.77 1.69
C PRO A 57 10.92 -2.92 1.68
N ARG A 58 10.18 -1.86 2.04
CA ARG A 58 8.71 -1.87 2.01
C ARG A 58 8.18 -2.06 0.59
N PHE A 59 8.75 -1.35 -0.38
CA PHE A 59 8.41 -1.53 -1.79
C PHE A 59 8.74 -2.95 -2.29
N ALA A 60 9.90 -3.50 -1.93
CA ALA A 60 10.29 -4.85 -2.34
C ALA A 60 9.33 -5.93 -1.79
N SER A 61 8.91 -5.80 -0.52
CA SER A 61 7.91 -6.69 0.07
C SER A 61 6.54 -6.55 -0.61
N MET A 62 6.08 -5.32 -0.82
CA MET A 62 4.85 -5.04 -1.56
C MET A 62 4.88 -5.65 -2.97
N LEU A 63 6.00 -5.52 -3.69
CA LEU A 63 6.19 -6.10 -5.01
C LEU A 63 6.14 -7.64 -4.98
N SER A 64 6.76 -8.27 -3.97
CA SER A 64 6.67 -9.73 -3.77
C SER A 64 5.21 -10.15 -3.56
N ASN A 65 4.48 -9.44 -2.71
CA ASN A 65 3.07 -9.67 -2.42
C ASN A 65 2.18 -9.51 -3.68
N TYR A 66 2.42 -8.46 -4.47
CA TYR A 66 1.79 -8.26 -5.77
C TYR A 66 2.04 -9.45 -6.69
N ASN A 67 3.29 -9.89 -6.83
CA ASN A 67 3.65 -11.00 -7.71
C ASN A 67 2.95 -12.30 -7.31
N THR A 68 2.84 -12.60 -6.01
CA THR A 68 2.05 -13.74 -5.53
C THR A 68 0.57 -13.59 -5.87
N CYS A 69 -0.02 -12.40 -5.70
CA CYS A 69 -1.41 -12.17 -6.11
C CYS A 69 -1.60 -12.45 -7.61
N ARG A 70 -0.69 -11.96 -8.44
CA ARG A 70 -0.73 -12.19 -9.89
C ARG A 70 -0.56 -13.66 -10.26
N GLN A 71 0.29 -14.41 -9.56
CA GLN A 71 0.49 -15.85 -9.75
C GLN A 71 -0.82 -16.64 -9.59
N PHE A 72 -1.72 -16.19 -8.72
CA PHE A 72 -3.00 -16.85 -8.44
C PHE A 72 -4.21 -16.13 -9.03
N GLY A 73 -4.00 -15.13 -9.89
CA GLY A 73 -5.07 -14.37 -10.56
C GLY A 73 -5.78 -13.33 -9.67
N ALA A 74 -5.35 -13.16 -8.42
CA ALA A 74 -5.90 -12.20 -7.47
C ALA A 74 -5.53 -10.75 -7.82
N GLU A 75 -6.40 -9.81 -7.46
CA GLU A 75 -6.10 -8.38 -7.48
C GLU A 75 -5.23 -8.01 -6.27
N PHE A 76 -4.47 -6.92 -6.41
CA PHE A 76 -3.65 -6.37 -5.34
C PHE A 76 -4.10 -4.95 -4.97
N ILE A 77 -4.23 -4.69 -3.68
CA ILE A 77 -4.60 -3.39 -3.13
C ILE A 77 -3.35 -2.83 -2.43
N ILE A 78 -2.77 -1.79 -3.00
CA ILE A 78 -1.61 -1.11 -2.43
C ILE A 78 -2.06 -0.29 -1.23
N LEU A 79 -1.43 -0.49 -0.08
CA LEU A 79 -1.47 0.46 1.02
C LEU A 79 -0.41 1.52 0.81
N LEU A 80 -0.79 2.67 0.26
CA LEU A 80 0.18 3.70 -0.10
C LEU A 80 0.80 4.35 1.15
N HIS A 81 0.03 4.52 2.21
CA HIS A 81 0.50 5.07 3.48
C HIS A 81 1.57 4.18 4.16
N ASP A 82 1.53 2.85 3.99
CA ASP A 82 2.59 1.97 4.48
C ASP A 82 3.93 2.30 3.81
N LEU A 83 3.94 2.53 2.49
CA LEU A 83 5.15 2.89 1.76
C LEU A 83 5.67 4.26 2.17
N TRP A 84 4.76 5.20 2.48
CA TRP A 84 5.12 6.49 3.06
C TRP A 84 5.79 6.32 4.41
N GLY A 85 5.33 5.36 5.20
CA GLY A 85 5.85 5.10 6.54
C GLY A 85 4.84 5.34 7.64
N ALA A 86 3.62 5.80 7.35
CA ALA A 86 2.57 6.05 8.35
C ALA A 86 1.84 4.74 8.70
N ASP A 87 2.38 3.95 9.64
CA ASP A 87 1.86 2.64 10.03
C ASP A 87 1.13 2.61 11.38
N GLY A 88 0.88 3.78 11.97
CA GLY A 88 0.21 3.95 13.25
C GLY A 88 1.18 4.02 14.43
N SER A 89 2.49 3.94 14.20
CA SER A 89 3.51 4.14 15.23
C SER A 89 4.02 5.59 15.35
N GLU A 90 3.48 6.48 14.52
CA GLU A 90 3.91 7.86 14.42
C GLU A 90 3.41 8.72 15.58
N SER A 91 4.10 9.83 15.74
CA SER A 91 3.87 10.89 16.70
C SER A 91 3.61 12.22 16.00
N GLN A 92 3.19 13.22 16.77
CA GLN A 92 2.97 14.57 16.22
C GLN A 92 4.23 15.22 15.63
N SER A 93 5.42 14.77 16.04
CA SER A 93 6.70 15.26 15.50
C SER A 93 7.12 14.61 14.18
N ASP A 94 6.50 13.50 13.79
CA ASP A 94 6.82 12.83 12.54
C ASP A 94 6.25 13.60 11.34
N LEU A 95 6.89 13.45 10.18
CA LEU A 95 6.54 14.18 8.97
C LEU A 95 5.26 13.63 8.35
N PHE A 96 4.28 14.50 8.11
CA PHE A 96 3.08 14.19 7.34
C PHE A 96 3.03 14.99 6.02
N PRO A 97 2.36 14.46 4.99
CA PRO A 97 2.19 15.15 3.72
C PRO A 97 1.56 16.53 3.89
N GLY A 98 2.21 17.59 3.39
CA GLY A 98 1.68 18.95 3.44
C GLY A 98 2.04 19.75 4.69
N ASP A 99 2.88 19.20 5.57
CA ASP A 99 3.35 19.92 6.75
C ASP A 99 4.00 21.25 6.36
N ASN A 100 3.67 22.31 7.10
CA ASN A 100 4.07 23.69 6.81
C ASN A 100 3.66 24.19 5.40
N GLY A 101 2.66 23.56 4.78
CA GLY A 101 2.23 23.86 3.42
C GLY A 101 3.17 23.30 2.33
N ASP A 102 4.16 22.48 2.70
CA ASP A 102 5.11 21.88 1.78
C ASP A 102 4.67 20.47 1.35
N TRP A 103 4.45 20.31 0.06
CA TRP A 103 4.03 19.06 -0.57
C TRP A 103 5.16 18.36 -1.34
N SER A 104 6.36 18.95 -1.37
CA SER A 104 7.45 18.49 -2.23
C SER A 104 7.90 17.06 -1.94
N THR A 105 7.99 16.67 -0.66
CA THR A 105 8.36 15.31 -0.25
C THR A 105 7.28 14.30 -0.63
N TRP A 106 6.00 14.66 -0.46
CA TRP A 106 4.88 13.82 -0.86
C TRP A 106 4.83 13.62 -2.38
N ASP A 107 4.99 14.70 -3.16
CA ASP A 107 5.00 14.62 -4.61
C ASP A 107 6.20 13.79 -5.12
N SER A 108 7.37 13.94 -4.50
CA SER A 108 8.56 13.15 -4.81
C SER A 108 8.35 11.67 -4.49
N PHE A 109 7.71 11.37 -3.36
CA PHE A 109 7.31 10.02 -2.98
C PHE A 109 6.36 9.39 -4.01
N LEU A 110 5.30 10.10 -4.43
CA LEU A 110 4.37 9.60 -5.45
C LEU A 110 5.08 9.32 -6.78
N ASN A 111 5.98 10.22 -7.20
CA ASN A 111 6.78 10.03 -8.41
C ASN A 111 7.69 8.80 -8.31
N GLN A 112 8.32 8.58 -7.15
CA GLN A 112 9.14 7.40 -6.88
C GLN A 112 8.29 6.12 -6.98
N VAL A 113 7.15 6.06 -6.28
CA VAL A 113 6.24 4.90 -6.30
C VAL A 113 5.78 4.59 -7.73
N VAL A 114 5.31 5.59 -8.47
CA VAL A 114 4.84 5.40 -9.85
C VAL A 114 5.99 4.93 -10.77
N SER A 115 7.18 5.51 -10.61
CA SER A 115 8.38 5.12 -11.36
C SER A 115 8.73 3.65 -11.10
N ASP A 116 8.81 3.25 -9.83
CA ASP A 116 9.18 1.89 -9.44
C ASP A 116 8.12 0.87 -9.86
N MET A 117 6.84 1.21 -9.74
CA MET A 117 5.74 0.36 -10.24
C MET A 117 5.87 0.12 -11.74
N ARG A 118 6.14 1.17 -12.52
CA ARG A 118 6.35 1.03 -13.98
C ARG A 118 7.59 0.20 -14.29
N ALA A 119 8.70 0.44 -13.60
CA ALA A 119 9.95 -0.30 -13.77
C ALA A 119 9.80 -1.80 -13.48
N ASN A 120 8.85 -2.18 -12.60
CA ASN A 120 8.58 -3.56 -12.21
C ASN A 120 7.32 -4.16 -12.85
N ASN A 121 6.75 -3.52 -13.87
CA ASN A 121 5.51 -3.96 -14.55
C ASN A 121 4.31 -4.17 -13.58
N MET A 122 4.28 -3.39 -12.50
CA MET A 122 3.22 -3.34 -11.50
C MET A 122 2.10 -2.39 -11.97
N THR A 123 1.44 -2.72 -13.08
CA THR A 123 0.50 -1.80 -13.77
C THR A 123 -0.90 -2.38 -14.03
N THR A 124 -1.16 -3.63 -13.66
CA THR A 124 -2.44 -4.30 -13.92
C THR A 124 -2.96 -5.01 -12.68
N ALA A 125 -4.29 -5.14 -12.57
CA ALA A 125 -4.96 -5.75 -11.41
C ALA A 125 -4.53 -5.13 -10.07
N ILE A 126 -4.41 -3.80 -10.05
CA ILE A 126 -4.04 -3.01 -8.89
C ILE A 126 -5.16 -2.04 -8.55
N LYS A 127 -5.40 -1.89 -7.26
CA LYS A 127 -6.13 -0.78 -6.66
C LYS A 127 -5.18 -0.04 -5.73
N VAL A 128 -5.32 1.28 -5.65
CA VAL A 128 -4.53 2.09 -4.71
C VAL A 128 -5.44 2.54 -3.58
N ASP A 129 -5.15 2.07 -2.38
CA ASP A 129 -5.71 2.57 -1.14
C ASP A 129 -4.77 3.66 -0.60
N ILE A 130 -5.20 4.92 -0.75
CA ILE A 130 -4.34 6.09 -0.51
C ILE A 130 -3.93 6.17 0.96
N TRP A 131 -4.86 5.89 1.89
CA TRP A 131 -4.60 6.04 3.32
C TRP A 131 -5.57 5.19 4.16
N ASN A 132 -5.05 4.51 5.17
CA ASN A 132 -5.84 3.70 6.09
C ASN A 132 -6.29 4.54 7.30
N GLU A 133 -7.56 4.39 7.71
CA GLU A 133 -8.09 4.84 9.02
C GLU A 133 -7.65 6.26 9.43
N ALA A 134 -7.73 7.21 8.50
CA ALA A 134 -7.34 8.61 8.76
C ALA A 134 -8.17 9.30 9.86
N ASP A 135 -9.32 8.74 10.19
CA ASP A 135 -10.20 9.15 11.30
C ASP A 135 -9.93 8.40 12.61
N GLY A 136 -9.14 7.32 12.59
CA GLY A 136 -8.84 6.46 13.74
C GLY A 136 -7.84 7.01 14.74
N GLY A 137 -7.28 8.20 14.51
CA GLY A 137 -6.40 8.93 15.43
C GLY A 137 -4.93 8.46 15.48
N GLY A 138 -4.60 7.31 14.90
CA GLY A 138 -3.22 6.79 14.84
C GLY A 138 -2.53 6.97 13.49
N PHE A 139 -3.27 6.88 12.38
CA PHE A 139 -2.68 6.86 11.03
C PHE A 139 -2.59 8.24 10.37
N TRP A 140 -3.34 9.22 10.86
CA TRP A 140 -3.31 10.59 10.35
C TRP A 140 -3.37 11.57 11.52
N LEU A 141 -2.26 12.29 11.74
CA LEU A 141 -2.09 13.15 12.91
C LEU A 141 -2.23 14.64 12.59
N ARG A 142 -2.85 14.97 11.45
CA ARG A 142 -3.08 16.35 11.00
C ARG A 142 -4.56 16.65 10.87
N ASP A 143 -4.87 17.91 10.62
CA ASP A 143 -6.27 18.30 10.44
C ASP A 143 -6.90 17.65 9.18
N ARG A 144 -8.23 17.60 9.18
CA ARG A 144 -9.01 17.00 8.10
C ARG A 144 -8.82 17.74 6.76
N SER A 145 -8.57 19.04 6.77
CA SER A 145 -8.40 19.81 5.53
C SER A 145 -7.08 19.46 4.82
N GLN A 146 -6.01 19.23 5.60
CA GLN A 146 -4.74 18.71 5.10
C GLN A 146 -4.90 17.30 4.54
N PHE A 147 -5.65 16.42 5.21
CA PHE A 147 -5.97 15.08 4.69
C PHE A 147 -6.69 15.15 3.34
N MET A 148 -7.73 15.97 3.24
CA MET A 148 -8.51 16.09 2.01
C MET A 148 -7.66 16.66 0.86
N THR A 149 -6.74 17.58 1.17
CA THR A 149 -5.77 18.10 0.19
C THR A 149 -4.81 17.01 -0.27
N MET A 150 -4.23 16.24 0.66
CA MET A 150 -3.38 15.09 0.35
C MET A 150 -4.12 14.09 -0.54
N TYR A 151 -5.35 13.73 -0.18
CA TYR A 151 -6.17 12.78 -0.93
C TYR A 151 -6.42 13.27 -2.36
N ALA A 152 -6.83 14.53 -2.54
CA ALA A 152 -7.09 15.11 -3.85
C ALA A 152 -5.83 15.18 -4.73
N ARG A 153 -4.69 15.58 -4.16
CA ARG A 153 -3.40 15.61 -4.87
C ARG A 153 -3.02 14.22 -5.34
N THR A 154 -3.05 13.24 -4.44
CA THR A 154 -2.71 11.85 -4.75
C THR A 154 -3.63 11.25 -5.80
N HIS A 155 -4.94 11.44 -5.67
CA HIS A 155 -5.89 10.97 -6.67
C HIS A 155 -5.61 11.56 -8.06
N ASN A 156 -5.31 12.86 -8.15
CA ASN A 156 -5.00 13.51 -9.43
C ASN A 156 -3.68 13.02 -10.03
N THR A 157 -2.65 12.77 -9.22
CA THR A 157 -1.35 12.25 -9.70
C THR A 157 -1.43 10.83 -10.25
N LEU A 158 -2.34 10.00 -9.70
CA LEU A 158 -2.46 8.58 -10.07
C LEU A 158 -3.42 8.29 -11.24
N ARG A 159 -4.03 9.33 -11.84
CA ARG A 159 -4.99 9.22 -12.94
C ARG A 159 -4.37 9.62 -14.27
#